data_AF-A0A936JCR2-F1
#
_entry.id   AF-A0A936JCR2-F1
#
_cell.length_a   1.000
_cell.length_b   1.000
_cell.length_c   1.000
_cell.angle_alpha   90.00
_cell.angle_beta   90.00
_cell.angle_gamma   90.00
#
_symmetry.space_group_name_H-M   'P 1'
#
loop_
_entity.id
_entity.type
_entity.pdbx_description
1 polymer ?
#
loop_
_entity_poly.entity_id
_entity_poly.type
_entity_poly.pdbx_seq_one_letter_code
_entity_poly.pdbx_strand_id
1 'polypeptide(L)'
;MATNKTQSGSFLKSSYFWKQLGLIIVSFALIIFLVGFTLKLFTKHGQSIGIPNLMGKSIEDAEEITDDLGLDIEVIDSVFMVGKKPFEVIRQYPETGVNVKSGRVVYVSITKEVADKIPLSRLPTLYGKSFERKKKELENGFEIKSKIVAQEFDAGLRASS
;
A
#
# COMPACT_ATOMS: atom_id res chain seq x y z
N MET A 1 47.92 -36.14 51.70
CA MET A 1 46.91 -35.47 50.86
C MET A 1 47.54 -35.27 49.48
N ALA A 2 47.28 -36.15 48.52
CA ALA A 2 47.99 -36.19 47.25
C ALA A 2 47.42 -35.13 46.30
N THR A 3 48.26 -34.20 45.86
CA THR A 3 47.92 -33.20 44.85
C THR A 3 48.11 -33.82 43.47
N ASN A 4 47.00 -33.99 42.75
CA ASN A 4 46.96 -34.48 41.38
C ASN A 4 47.69 -33.48 40.48
N LYS A 5 48.85 -33.88 39.93
CA LYS A 5 49.57 -33.09 38.93
C LYS A 5 48.74 -33.13 37.65
N THR A 6 48.03 -32.05 37.38
CA THR A 6 47.22 -31.85 36.18
C THR A 6 48.10 -31.98 34.93
N GLN A 7 48.05 -33.15 34.31
CA GLN A 7 48.54 -33.40 32.96
C GLN A 7 47.65 -32.60 32.00
N SER A 8 47.87 -31.31 31.82
CA SER A 8 47.07 -30.49 30.90
C SER A 8 47.84 -30.20 29.60
N GLY A 9 49.18 -30.10 29.66
CA GLY A 9 50.01 -29.71 28.52
C GLY A 9 50.32 -30.81 27.49
N SER A 10 50.28 -32.11 27.85
CA SER A 10 50.64 -33.18 26.91
C SER A 10 49.50 -33.59 25.96
N PHE A 11 48.25 -33.26 26.31
CA PHE A 11 47.06 -33.56 25.50
C PHE A 11 47.02 -32.73 24.21
N LEU A 12 47.51 -31.49 24.23
CA LEU A 12 47.55 -30.59 23.06
C LEU A 12 48.58 -31.01 21.99
N LYS A 13 49.54 -31.88 22.32
CA LYS A 13 50.52 -32.45 21.37
C LYS A 13 50.13 -33.82 20.82
N SER A 14 49.05 -34.42 21.33
CA SER A 14 48.61 -35.74 20.87
C SER A 14 48.06 -35.68 19.45
N SER A 15 48.46 -36.62 18.58
CA SER A 15 47.96 -36.73 17.20
C SER A 15 46.43 -36.87 17.15
N TYR A 16 45.81 -37.43 18.18
CA TYR A 16 44.36 -37.56 18.30
C TYR A 16 43.66 -36.23 18.54
N PHE A 17 44.25 -35.32 19.32
CA PHE A 17 43.68 -34.00 19.60
C PHE A 17 43.54 -33.18 18.32
N TRP A 18 44.58 -33.15 17.48
CA TRP A 18 44.56 -32.41 16.20
C TRP A 18 43.61 -33.03 15.17
N LYS A 19 43.45 -34.37 15.16
CA LYS A 19 42.46 -35.04 14.29
C LYS A 19 41.03 -34.67 14.70
N GLN A 20 40.72 -34.69 15.99
CA GLN A 20 39.39 -34.31 16.48
C GLN A 20 39.11 -32.82 16.31
N LEU A 21 40.11 -31.96 16.54
CA LEU A 21 40.00 -30.53 16.30
C LEU A 21 39.74 -30.22 14.82
N GLY A 22 40.45 -30.88 13.91
CA GLY A 22 40.18 -30.77 12.48
C GLY A 22 38.77 -31.22 12.11
N LEU A 23 38.31 -32.34 12.68
CA LEU A 23 36.95 -32.86 12.45
C LEU A 23 35.87 -31.90 12.96
N ILE A 24 36.09 -31.26 14.11
CA ILE A 24 35.19 -30.22 14.63
C ILE A 24 35.14 -29.02 13.69
N ILE A 25 36.30 -28.53 13.21
CA ILE A 25 36.37 -27.38 12.29
C ILE A 25 35.62 -27.70 10.98
N VAL A 26 35.84 -28.89 10.41
CA VAL A 26 35.17 -29.33 9.18
C VAL A 26 33.66 -29.48 9.40
N SER A 27 33.24 -30.08 10.51
CA SER A 27 31.82 -30.19 10.89
C SER A 27 31.17 -28.81 11.02
N PHE A 28 31.84 -27.89 11.70
CA PHE A 28 31.32 -26.54 11.90
C PHE A 28 31.22 -25.77 10.57
N ALA A 29 32.23 -25.88 9.70
CA ALA A 29 32.20 -25.31 8.36
C ALA A 29 31.08 -25.92 7.50
N LEU A 30 30.84 -27.23 7.60
CA LEU A 30 29.76 -27.92 6.90
C LEU A 30 28.39 -27.40 7.36
N ILE A 31 28.19 -27.20 8.66
CA ILE A 31 26.94 -26.66 9.21
C ILE A 31 26.70 -25.24 8.70
N ILE A 32 27.71 -24.36 8.75
CA ILE A 32 27.61 -22.98 8.23
C ILE A 32 27.27 -23.01 6.74
N PHE A 33 27.91 -23.88 5.97
CA PHE A 33 27.64 -24.04 4.54
C PHE A 33 26.21 -24.50 4.27
N LEU A 34 25.73 -25.53 4.98
CA LEU A 34 24.37 -26.05 4.82
C LEU A 34 23.32 -25.01 5.20
N VAL A 35 23.53 -24.27 6.29
CA VAL A 35 22.63 -23.18 6.72
C VAL A 35 22.59 -22.08 5.66
N GLY A 36 23.76 -21.63 5.18
CA GLY A 36 23.85 -20.63 4.13
C GLY A 36 23.21 -21.06 2.81
N PHE A 37 23.42 -22.32 2.40
CA PHE A 37 22.82 -22.90 1.20
C PHE A 37 21.30 -23.02 1.31
N THR A 38 20.81 -23.48 2.46
CA THR A 38 19.37 -23.58 2.76
C THR A 38 18.73 -22.19 2.72
N LEU A 39 19.31 -21.20 3.40
CA LEU A 39 18.83 -19.82 3.36
C LEU A 39 18.77 -19.29 1.92
N LYS A 40 19.77 -19.58 1.09
CA LYS A 40 19.82 -19.14 -0.31
C LYS A 40 18.72 -19.77 -1.17
N LEU A 41 18.40 -21.05 -0.94
CA LEU A 41 17.30 -21.75 -1.61
C LEU A 41 15.92 -21.28 -1.16
N PHE A 42 15.71 -21.10 0.15
CA PHE A 42 14.40 -20.76 0.71
C PHE A 42 14.02 -19.30 0.50
N THR A 43 14.99 -18.38 0.47
CA THR A 43 14.68 -16.95 0.46
C THR A 43 14.45 -16.34 -0.92
N LYS A 44 14.61 -17.12 -2.03
CA LYS A 44 14.54 -16.61 -3.43
C LYS A 44 15.06 -15.17 -3.54
N HIS A 45 16.21 -14.91 -2.92
CA HIS A 45 16.73 -13.55 -2.79
C HIS A 45 17.00 -12.96 -4.17
N GLY A 46 16.40 -11.81 -4.48
CA GLY A 46 16.94 -10.88 -5.47
C GLY A 46 16.19 -10.69 -6.77
N GLN A 47 14.96 -11.18 -6.93
CA GLN A 47 14.13 -10.71 -8.04
C GLN A 47 13.42 -9.42 -7.64
N SER A 48 13.99 -8.30 -8.09
CA SER A 48 13.29 -7.02 -8.14
C SER A 48 12.36 -7.03 -9.34
N ILE A 49 11.09 -6.76 -9.11
CA ILE A 49 10.08 -6.61 -10.15
C ILE A 49 9.88 -5.12 -10.39
N GLY A 50 9.95 -4.70 -11.64
CA GLY A 50 9.61 -3.33 -12.03
C GLY A 50 8.10 -3.15 -11.99
N ILE A 51 7.63 -2.09 -11.35
CA ILE A 51 6.20 -1.79 -11.29
C ILE A 51 5.67 -1.51 -12.71
N PRO A 52 4.61 -2.22 -13.16
CA PRO A 52 3.99 -1.99 -14.46
C PRO A 52 3.21 -0.67 -14.47
N ASN A 53 2.92 -0.18 -15.68
CA ASN A 53 2.02 0.95 -15.85
C ASN A 53 0.56 0.47 -15.81
N LEU A 54 -0.11 0.75 -14.70
CA LEU A 54 -1.53 0.41 -14.47
C LEU A 54 -2.46 1.57 -14.81
N MET A 55 -1.93 2.77 -15.05
CA MET A 55 -2.72 3.96 -15.35
C MET A 55 -3.62 3.75 -16.58
N GLY A 56 -4.91 4.07 -16.44
CA GLY A 56 -5.91 3.96 -17.50
C GLY A 56 -6.43 2.55 -17.76
N LYS A 57 -5.95 1.54 -17.02
CA LYS A 57 -6.47 0.17 -17.10
C LYS A 57 -7.70 0.01 -16.20
N SER A 58 -8.53 -0.98 -16.52
CA SER A 58 -9.57 -1.44 -15.59
C SER A 58 -8.93 -2.06 -14.36
N ILE A 59 -9.63 -2.05 -13.22
CA ILE A 59 -9.14 -2.69 -12.01
C ILE A 59 -8.90 -4.20 -12.22
N GLU A 60 -9.75 -4.86 -13.01
CA GLU A 60 -9.62 -6.28 -13.34
C GLU A 60 -8.36 -6.56 -14.18
N ASP A 61 -8.11 -5.75 -15.21
CA ASP A 61 -6.88 -5.85 -16.01
C ASP A 61 -5.63 -5.56 -15.16
N ALA A 62 -5.74 -4.64 -14.20
CA ALA A 62 -4.65 -4.27 -13.32
C ALA A 62 -4.32 -5.40 -12.33
N GLU A 63 -5.34 -6.05 -11.77
CA GLU A 63 -5.24 -7.25 -10.92
C GLU A 63 -4.51 -8.39 -11.66
N GLU A 64 -4.94 -8.72 -12.88
CA GLU A 64 -4.32 -9.78 -13.68
C GLU A 64 -2.83 -9.51 -13.95
N ILE A 65 -2.48 -8.27 -14.32
CA ILE A 65 -1.10 -7.86 -14.59
C ILE A 65 -0.24 -7.92 -13.32
N THR A 66 -0.77 -7.53 -12.16
CA THR A 66 -0.01 -7.58 -10.90
C THR A 66 0.17 -9.02 -10.41
N ASP A 67 -0.86 -9.85 -10.52
CA ASP A 67 -0.83 -11.25 -10.10
C ASP A 67 0.20 -12.06 -10.90
N ASP A 68 0.26 -11.85 -12.22
CA ASP A 68 1.26 -12.46 -13.10
C ASP A 68 2.71 -12.12 -12.71
N LEU A 69 2.91 -10.96 -12.08
CA LEU A 69 4.19 -10.48 -11.59
C LEU A 69 4.46 -10.85 -10.12
N GLY A 70 3.52 -11.52 -9.45
CA GLY A 70 3.60 -11.82 -8.02
C GLY A 70 3.60 -10.55 -7.15
N LEU A 71 2.83 -9.56 -7.56
CA LEU A 71 2.51 -8.34 -6.83
C LEU A 71 1.03 -8.38 -6.44
N ASP A 72 0.71 -7.78 -5.31
CA ASP A 72 -0.70 -7.62 -4.89
C ASP A 72 -1.17 -6.21 -5.28
N ILE A 73 -2.47 -6.00 -5.41
CA ILE A 73 -3.06 -4.67 -5.66
C ILE A 73 -4.11 -4.34 -4.61
N GLU A 74 -4.17 -3.07 -4.20
CA GLU A 74 -5.14 -2.61 -3.21
C GLU A 74 -5.69 -1.23 -3.61
N VAL A 75 -7.03 -1.13 -3.66
CA VAL A 75 -7.71 0.13 -3.93
C VAL A 75 -7.81 0.95 -2.65
N ILE A 76 -7.13 2.10 -2.61
CA ILE A 76 -7.10 2.98 -1.43
C ILE A 76 -8.08 4.15 -1.51
N ASP A 77 -8.53 4.51 -2.72
CA ASP A 77 -9.39 5.66 -2.95
C ASP A 77 -10.22 5.48 -4.22
N SER A 78 -11.40 6.09 -4.24
CA SER A 78 -12.30 6.09 -5.41
C SER A 78 -12.93 7.47 -5.63
N VAL A 79 -12.71 8.04 -6.81
CA VAL A 79 -13.13 9.41 -7.14
C VAL A 79 -14.05 9.41 -8.36
N PHE A 80 -15.14 10.15 -8.32
CA PHE A 80 -16.01 10.31 -9.48
C PHE A 80 -15.40 11.38 -10.39
N MET A 81 -15.15 11.02 -11.66
CA MET A 81 -14.61 11.95 -12.65
C MET A 81 -15.53 11.98 -13.87
N VAL A 82 -16.04 13.18 -14.19
CA VAL A 82 -16.91 13.37 -15.35
C VAL A 82 -16.13 13.04 -16.64
N GLY A 83 -16.71 12.19 -17.47
CA GLY A 83 -16.12 11.79 -18.75
C GLY A 83 -15.09 10.66 -18.68
N LYS A 84 -14.85 10.09 -17.50
CA LYS A 84 -14.02 8.90 -17.32
C LYS A 84 -14.87 7.64 -17.17
N LYS A 85 -14.35 6.50 -17.63
CA LYS A 85 -14.98 5.19 -17.39
C LYS A 85 -14.89 4.87 -15.89
N PRO A 86 -15.87 4.14 -15.33
CA PRO A 86 -15.77 3.67 -13.94
C PRO A 86 -14.72 2.58 -13.82
N PHE A 87 -14.17 2.42 -12.61
CA PHE A 87 -13.18 1.40 -12.23
C PHE A 87 -11.86 1.44 -13.01
N GLU A 88 -11.53 2.61 -13.56
CA GLU A 88 -10.27 2.89 -14.25
C GLU A 88 -9.24 3.38 -13.23
N VAL A 89 -8.03 2.82 -13.24
CA VAL A 89 -6.91 3.26 -12.40
C VAL A 89 -6.47 4.66 -12.84
N ILE A 90 -6.57 5.62 -11.91
CA ILE A 90 -6.18 7.02 -12.13
C ILE A 90 -4.93 7.43 -11.39
N ARG A 91 -4.49 6.64 -10.41
CA ARG A 91 -3.22 6.80 -9.70
C ARG A 91 -2.73 5.44 -9.25
N GLN A 92 -1.41 5.30 -9.18
CA GLN A 92 -0.76 4.12 -8.61
C GLN A 92 0.42 4.54 -7.72
N TYR A 93 0.72 3.71 -6.74
CA TYR A 93 1.93 3.78 -5.93
C TYR A 93 2.40 2.38 -5.54
N PRO A 94 3.68 2.01 -5.74
CA PRO A 94 4.77 2.85 -6.25
C PRO A 94 4.62 3.25 -7.72
N GLU A 95 5.43 4.22 -8.15
CA GLU A 95 5.41 4.70 -9.53
C GLU A 95 5.91 3.64 -10.53
N THR A 96 5.44 3.73 -11.77
CA THR A 96 5.86 2.87 -12.88
C THR A 96 7.38 2.81 -13.02
N GLY A 97 7.93 1.62 -13.20
CA GLY A 97 9.37 1.39 -13.38
C GLY A 97 10.18 1.38 -12.08
N VAL A 98 9.56 1.69 -10.93
CA VAL A 98 10.21 1.49 -9.62
C VAL A 98 10.38 0.00 -9.38
N ASN A 99 11.56 -0.39 -8.91
CA ASN A 99 11.86 -1.78 -8.59
C ASN A 99 11.43 -2.10 -7.16
N VAL A 100 10.56 -3.10 -7.01
CA VAL A 100 10.08 -3.60 -5.73
C VAL A 100 10.45 -5.07 -5.55
N LYS A 101 10.44 -5.55 -4.30
CA LYS A 101 10.51 -6.99 -4.03
C LYS A 101 9.17 -7.64 -4.35
N SER A 102 9.17 -8.92 -4.70
CA SER A 102 7.95 -9.73 -4.83
C SER A 102 7.11 -9.72 -3.54
N GLY A 103 5.79 -9.88 -3.67
CA GLY A 103 4.84 -9.80 -2.57
C GLY A 103 4.64 -8.38 -2.03
N ARG A 104 4.83 -7.37 -2.88
CA ARG A 104 4.54 -5.97 -2.55
C ARG A 104 3.18 -5.58 -3.09
N VAL A 105 2.46 -4.82 -2.27
CA VAL A 105 1.17 -4.24 -2.62
C VAL A 105 1.38 -2.97 -3.45
N VAL A 106 0.67 -2.90 -4.57
CA VAL A 106 0.51 -1.71 -5.41
C VAL A 106 -0.80 -1.04 -5.02
N TYR A 107 -0.70 0.16 -4.47
CA TYR A 107 -1.86 0.93 -4.08
C TYR A 107 -2.38 1.72 -5.27
N VAL A 108 -3.67 1.64 -5.54
CA VAL A 108 -4.30 2.35 -6.65
C VAL A 108 -5.45 3.23 -6.19
N SER A 109 -5.64 4.35 -6.87
CA SER A 109 -6.89 5.10 -6.83
C SER A 109 -7.64 4.85 -8.13
N ILE A 110 -8.94 4.60 -8.03
CA ILE A 110 -9.78 4.30 -9.19
C ILE A 110 -10.87 5.34 -9.40
N THR A 111 -11.49 5.33 -10.58
CA THR A 111 -12.74 6.03 -10.82
C THR A 111 -13.93 5.25 -10.26
N LYS A 112 -14.98 5.95 -9.81
CA LYS A 112 -16.26 5.33 -9.46
C LYS A 112 -17.37 5.78 -10.41
N GLU A 113 -18.39 4.94 -10.53
CA GLU A 113 -19.54 5.17 -11.40
C GLU A 113 -20.47 6.29 -10.90
N VAL A 114 -20.63 6.41 -9.58
CA VAL A 114 -21.62 7.31 -8.99
C VAL A 114 -20.93 8.43 -8.21
N ALA A 115 -21.34 9.67 -8.48
CA ALA A 115 -20.91 10.84 -7.74
C ALA A 115 -21.35 10.76 -6.27
N ASP A 116 -20.54 11.34 -5.38
CA ASP A 116 -20.88 11.39 -3.95
C ASP A 116 -22.18 12.17 -3.74
N LYS A 117 -23.17 11.49 -3.14
CA LYS A 117 -24.45 12.10 -2.80
C LYS A 117 -24.34 12.76 -1.43
N ILE A 118 -24.53 14.07 -1.39
CA ILE A 118 -24.60 14.82 -0.14
C ILE A 118 -26.09 14.92 0.25
N PRO A 119 -26.51 14.41 1.44
CA PRO A 119 -27.91 14.50 1.86
C PRO A 119 -28.31 15.96 2.06
N LEU A 120 -29.46 16.34 1.49
CA LEU A 120 -29.99 17.71 1.55
C LEU A 120 -30.23 18.21 2.98
N SER A 121 -30.45 17.30 3.94
CA SER A 121 -30.59 17.63 5.37
C SER A 121 -29.34 18.24 6.00
N ARG A 122 -28.16 18.06 5.39
CA ARG A 122 -26.91 18.73 5.82
C ARG A 122 -26.78 20.15 5.25
N LEU A 123 -27.60 20.53 4.28
CA LEU A 123 -27.58 21.89 3.75
C LEU A 123 -28.34 22.80 4.71
N PRO A 124 -27.78 23.98 5.05
CA PRO A 124 -28.54 24.99 5.81
C PRO A 124 -29.73 25.47 4.96
N THR A 125 -30.66 26.19 5.58
CA THR A 125 -31.76 26.85 4.85
C THR A 125 -31.20 27.68 3.69
N LEU A 126 -31.55 27.32 2.44
CA LEU A 126 -31.03 27.95 1.23
C LEU A 126 -31.99 29.02 0.68
N TYR A 127 -32.42 29.95 1.52
CA TYR A 127 -33.17 31.13 1.08
C TYR A 127 -32.57 32.42 1.64
N GLY A 128 -32.87 33.55 0.98
CA GLY A 128 -32.40 34.88 1.38
C GLY A 128 -30.87 34.97 1.52
N LYS A 129 -30.40 35.53 2.65
CA LYS A 129 -28.96 35.74 2.91
C LYS A 129 -28.14 34.45 2.94
N SER A 130 -28.73 33.35 3.39
CA SER A 130 -28.06 32.05 3.46
C SER A 130 -27.81 31.46 2.07
N PHE A 131 -28.76 31.64 1.14
CA PHE A 131 -28.58 31.30 -0.27
C PHE A 131 -27.41 32.06 -0.89
N GLU A 132 -27.37 33.40 -0.73
CA GLU A 132 -26.31 34.23 -1.30
C GLU A 132 -24.92 33.88 -0.76
N ARG A 133 -24.83 33.58 0.55
CA ARG A 133 -23.59 33.12 1.17
C ARG A 133 -23.14 31.78 0.58
N LYS A 134 -24.05 30.80 0.49
CA LYS A 134 -23.70 29.47 -0.02
C LYS A 134 -23.38 29.51 -1.53
N LYS A 135 -24.07 30.34 -2.30
CA LYS A 135 -23.78 30.60 -3.72
C LYS A 135 -22.33 31.07 -3.91
N LYS A 136 -21.88 32.07 -3.14
CA LYS A 136 -20.49 32.56 -3.20
C LYS A 136 -19.48 31.49 -2.78
N GLU A 137 -19.78 30.71 -1.76
CA GLU A 137 -18.91 29.61 -1.31
C GLU A 137 -18.74 28.56 -2.41
N LEU A 138 -19.82 28.19 -3.10
CA LEU A 138 -19.79 27.23 -4.20
C LEU A 138 -19.08 27.78 -5.44
N GLU A 139 -19.28 29.06 -5.76
CA GLU A 139 -18.62 29.72 -6.88
C GLU A 139 -17.10 29.83 -6.64
N ASN A 140 -16.69 30.26 -5.45
CA ASN A 140 -15.27 30.45 -5.13
C ASN A 140 -14.51 29.16 -4.84
N GLY A 141 -15.17 28.17 -4.22
CA GLY A 141 -14.53 26.93 -3.78
C GLY A 141 -14.57 25.78 -4.80
N PHE A 142 -15.57 25.78 -5.68
CA PHE A 142 -15.85 24.65 -6.57
C PHE A 142 -16.17 25.06 -8.02
N GLU A 143 -16.09 26.36 -8.34
CA GLU A 143 -16.45 26.92 -9.66
C GLU A 143 -17.89 26.61 -10.10
N ILE A 144 -18.77 26.28 -9.14
CA ILE A 144 -20.17 25.94 -9.42
C ILE A 144 -21.00 27.23 -9.47
N LYS A 145 -21.52 27.57 -10.65
CA LYS A 145 -22.42 28.71 -10.85
C LYS A 145 -23.89 28.29 -10.66
N SER A 146 -24.63 29.02 -9.83
CA SER A 146 -26.07 28.81 -9.65
C SER A 146 -26.91 29.85 -10.40
N LYS A 147 -28.06 29.43 -10.91
CA LYS A 147 -29.07 30.30 -11.54
C LYS A 147 -30.41 30.15 -10.82
N ILE A 148 -31.03 31.27 -10.46
CA ILE A 148 -32.39 31.26 -9.92
C ILE A 148 -33.35 30.99 -11.07
N VAL A 149 -34.15 29.92 -10.96
CA VAL A 149 -35.13 29.51 -11.99
C VAL A 149 -36.49 30.17 -11.74
N ALA A 150 -36.87 30.31 -10.48
CA ALA A 150 -38.10 30.99 -10.05
C ALA A 150 -37.92 31.56 -8.64
N GLN A 151 -38.70 32.58 -8.31
CA GLN A 151 -38.81 33.13 -6.95
C GLN A 151 -40.26 32.97 -6.51
N GLU A 152 -40.46 32.34 -5.37
CA GLU A 152 -41.77 32.20 -4.73
C GLU A 152 -41.73 32.95 -3.40
N PHE A 153 -42.78 33.72 -3.12
CA PHE A 153 -42.90 34.45 -1.87
C PHE A 153 -43.43 33.51 -0.79
N ASP A 154 -42.58 33.18 0.19
CA ASP A 154 -42.98 32.49 1.42
C ASP A 154 -43.02 33.53 2.56
N ALA A 155 -44.20 33.75 3.14
CA ALA A 155 -44.40 34.67 4.25
C ALA A 155 -43.66 34.23 5.54
N GLY A 156 -43.16 32.98 5.57
CA GLY A 156 -42.54 32.37 6.73
C GLY A 156 -43.55 32.17 7.88
N LEU A 157 -43.12 31.48 8.94
CA LEU A 157 -43.93 31.16 10.14
C LEU A 157 -44.41 32.38 10.97
N ARG A 158 -44.37 33.59 10.41
CA ARG A 158 -44.77 34.84 11.09
C ARG A 158 -46.26 35.21 10.93
N ALA A 159 -47.05 34.41 10.21
CA ALA A 159 -48.47 34.69 9.95
C ALA A 159 -49.46 33.94 10.87
N SER A 160 -49.01 33.40 12.01
CA SER A 160 -49.86 32.75 13.01
C SER A 160 -49.66 33.43 14.37
N SER A 161 -50.26 34.60 14.54
CA SER A 161 -50.50 35.22 15.85
C SER A 161 -51.96 35.66 15.93
#